data_AF-A0A2K3K007-F1
#
_entry.id   AF-A0A2K3K007-F1
#
_cell.length_a   1.000
_cell.length_b   1.000
_cell.length_c   1.000
_cell.angle_alpha   90.00
_cell.angle_beta   90.00
_cell.angle_gamma   90.00
#
_symmetry.space_group_name_H-M   'P 1'
#
loop_
_entity.id
_entity.type
_entity.pdbx_description
1 polymer ?
#
loop_
_entity_poly.entity_id
_entity_poly.type
_entity_poly.pdbx_seq_one_letter_code
_entity_poly.pdbx_strand_id
1 'polypeptide(L)'
;MERVWMRACVCAGSRSVLVNGSPTKEINIPKGFKQGDPLAPFLFLVAEGFSGIMRKAVEVNCFKGFIVGQQGVVISHLQYADDTHLL
;
A
#
# COMPACT_ATOMS: atom_id res chain seq x y z
N MET A 1 -12.38 14.90 -12.66
CA MET A 1 -13.38 13.89 -12.26
C MET A 1 -12.72 12.66 -11.62
N GLU A 2 -11.55 12.21 -12.11
CA GLU A 2 -10.88 10.97 -11.65
C GLU A 2 -10.26 10.99 -10.24
N ARG A 3 -9.99 12.15 -9.63
CA ARG A 3 -9.40 12.17 -8.26
C ARG A 3 -10.43 12.09 -7.13
N VAL A 4 -11.70 12.33 -7.44
CA VAL A 4 -12.78 12.39 -6.44
C VAL A 4 -13.14 11.00 -5.94
N TRP A 5 -13.21 10.01 -6.85
CA TRP A 5 -13.54 8.63 -6.49
C TRP A 5 -12.43 7.97 -5.66
N MET A 6 -11.16 8.21 -6.01
CA MET A 6 -10.01 7.74 -5.22
C MET A 6 -10.06 8.28 -3.78
N ARG A 7 -10.36 9.57 -3.63
CA ARG A 7 -10.46 10.20 -2.30
C ARG A 7 -11.63 9.63 -1.49
N ALA A 8 -12.75 9.30 -2.12
CA ALA A 8 -13.87 8.64 -1.46
C ALA A 8 -13.49 7.22 -0.97
N CYS A 9 -12.77 6.44 -1.78
CA CYS A 9 -12.32 5.10 -1.35
C CYS A 9 -11.26 5.15 -0.25
N VAL A 10 -10.34 6.13 -0.28
CA VAL A 10 -9.19 6.20 0.65
C VAL A 10 -9.51 6.97 1.94
N CYS A 11 -10.34 8.01 1.89
CA CYS A 11 -10.47 8.97 3.00
C CYS A 11 -11.82 8.95 3.74
N ALA A 12 -12.91 8.41 3.19
CA ALA A 12 -14.19 8.45 3.88
C ALA A 12 -15.26 7.53 3.23
N GLY A 13 -15.76 6.57 4.01
CA GLY A 13 -17.03 5.90 3.71
C GLY A 13 -17.85 5.69 4.98
N SER A 14 -19.06 6.24 5.02
CA SER A 14 -20.08 5.82 6.00
C SER A 14 -20.64 4.46 5.58
N ARG A 15 -20.78 3.53 6.52
CA ARG A 15 -21.30 2.19 6.26
C ARG A 15 -22.23 1.70 7.36
N SER A 16 -23.28 1.01 6.97
CA SER A 16 -24.08 0.16 7.85
C SER A 16 -23.73 -1.31 7.61
N VAL A 17 -23.86 -2.14 8.65
CA VAL A 17 -23.78 -3.59 8.53
C VAL A 17 -25.22 -4.09 8.43
N LEU A 18 -25.51 -5.00 7.49
CA LEU A 18 -26.83 -5.62 7.43
C LEU A 18 -26.88 -6.77 8.46
N VAL A 19 -27.80 -6.68 9.42
CA VAL A 19 -28.10 -7.77 10.36
C VAL A 19 -29.51 -8.26 10.05
N ASN A 20 -29.63 -9.52 9.65
CA ASN A 20 -30.90 -10.12 9.19
C ASN A 20 -31.57 -9.31 8.06
N GLY A 21 -30.78 -8.79 7.13
CA GLY A 21 -31.27 -7.96 6.00
C GLY A 21 -31.65 -6.53 6.38
N SER A 22 -31.60 -6.15 7.66
CA SER A 22 -31.87 -4.79 8.12
C SER A 22 -30.57 -4.02 8.39
N PRO A 23 -30.41 -2.79 7.89
CA PRO A 23 -29.21 -2.00 8.11
C PRO A 23 -29.09 -1.55 9.57
N THR A 24 -27.92 -1.74 10.16
CA THR A 24 -27.56 -1.14 11.45
C THR A 24 -27.28 0.35 11.32
N LYS A 25 -27.10 1.03 12.46
CA LYS A 25 -26.63 2.41 12.49
C LYS A 25 -25.34 2.56 11.67
N GLU A 26 -25.26 3.67 10.94
CA GLU A 26 -24.07 4.02 10.16
C GLU A 26 -22.86 4.22 11.07
N ILE A 27 -21.77 3.58 10.67
CA ILE A 27 -20.45 3.64 11.27
C ILE A 27 -19.56 4.39 10.30
N ASN A 28 -18.98 5.49 10.76
CA ASN A 28 -17.93 6.18 10.01
C ASN A 28 -16.64 5.38 10.12
N ILE A 29 -16.15 4.86 9.00
CA ILE A 29 -14.85 4.22 8.93
C ILE A 29 -13.87 5.24 8.34
N PRO A 30 -13.06 5.92 9.17
CA PRO A 30 -12.23 7.04 8.72
C PRO A 30 -11.04 6.59 7.86
N LYS A 31 -10.58 5.33 8.00
CA LYS A 31 -9.47 4.75 7.22
C LYS A 31 -9.63 3.23 7.14
N GLY A 32 -9.33 2.65 5.98
CA GLY A 32 -9.29 1.21 5.78
C GLY A 32 -9.53 0.84 4.33
N PHE A 33 -8.56 0.15 3.72
CA PHE A 33 -8.70 -0.42 2.40
C PHE A 33 -9.61 -1.65 2.48
N LYS A 34 -10.63 -1.73 1.63
CA LYS A 34 -11.57 -2.86 1.68
C LYS A 34 -10.98 -4.04 0.90
N GLN A 35 -11.13 -5.25 1.42
CA GLN A 35 -10.84 -6.45 0.63
C GLN A 35 -11.80 -6.49 -0.58
N GLY A 36 -11.25 -6.63 -1.79
CA GLY A 36 -12.01 -6.51 -3.04
C GLY A 36 -12.21 -5.08 -3.55
N ASP A 37 -11.51 -4.10 -2.99
CA ASP A 37 -11.53 -2.72 -3.50
C ASP A 37 -10.80 -2.63 -4.85
N PRO A 38 -11.41 -2.02 -5.88
CA PRO A 38 -10.82 -1.87 -7.22
C PRO A 38 -9.50 -1.08 -7.23
N LEU A 39 -9.09 -0.49 -6.11
CA LEU A 39 -7.84 0.23 -5.97
C LEU A 39 -6.60 -0.66 -5.71
N ALA A 40 -6.76 -1.98 -5.53
CA ALA A 40 -5.64 -2.88 -5.27
C ALA A 40 -4.51 -2.79 -6.34
N PRO A 41 -4.80 -2.61 -7.65
CA PRO A 41 -3.79 -2.36 -8.67
C PRO A 41 -2.98 -1.07 -8.44
N PHE A 42 -3.59 -0.04 -7.83
CA PHE A 42 -2.88 1.21 -7.54
C PHE A 42 -1.90 1.06 -6.38
N LEU A 43 -2.20 0.19 -5.41
CA LEU A 43 -1.26 -0.12 -4.31
C LEU A 43 0.01 -0.79 -4.83
N PHE A 44 -0.11 -1.65 -5.86
CA PHE A 44 1.05 -2.25 -6.52
C PHE A 44 1.94 -1.19 -7.18
N LEU A 45 1.36 -0.22 -7.90
CA LEU A 45 2.11 0.88 -8.50
C LEU A 45 2.82 1.75 -7.46
N VAL A 46 2.22 1.96 -6.29
CA VAL A 46 2.86 2.67 -5.18
C VAL A 46 4.06 1.88 -4.65
N ALA A 47 3.93 0.55 -4.50
CA ALA A 47 5.04 -0.32 -4.08
C ALA A 47 6.18 -0.32 -5.11
N GLU A 48 5.88 -0.40 -6.40
CA GLU A 48 6.88 -0.32 -7.47
C GLU A 48 7.58 1.04 -7.50
N GLY A 49 6.84 2.14 -7.33
CA GLY A 49 7.39 3.48 -7.22
C GLY A 49 8.35 3.62 -6.03
N PHE A 50 7.98 3.06 -4.87
CA PHE A 50 8.85 2.99 -3.71
C PHE A 50 10.12 2.19 -3.99
N SER A 51 10.00 1.04 -4.66
CA SER A 51 11.14 0.22 -5.05
C SER A 51 12.14 1.00 -5.92
N GLY A 52 11.64 1.81 -6.85
CA GLY A 52 12.45 2.72 -7.66
C GLY A 52 13.20 3.77 -6.83
N ILE A 53 12.53 4.37 -5.85
CA ILE A 53 13.14 5.36 -4.93
C ILE A 53 14.24 4.70 -4.10
N MET A 54 14.00 3.50 -3.56
CA MET A 54 14.99 2.76 -2.77
C MET A 54 16.22 2.39 -3.59
N ARG A 55 16.04 1.97 -4.84
CA ARG A 55 17.18 1.76 -5.76
C ARG A 55 17.97 3.04 -5.93
N LYS A 56 17.30 4.18 -6.13
CA LYS A 56 17.98 5.46 -6.26
C LYS A 56 18.73 5.83 -4.98
N ALA A 57 18.14 5.59 -3.81
CA ALA A 57 18.76 5.85 -2.51
C ALA A 57 20.05 5.04 -2.32
N VAL A 58 20.09 3.80 -2.80
CA VAL A 58 21.31 2.98 -2.82
C VAL A 58 22.36 3.54 -3.77
N GLU A 59 21.98 3.90 -5.00
CA GLU A 59 22.90 4.49 -5.98
C GLU A 59 23.59 5.76 -5.48
N VAL A 60 22.85 6.61 -4.76
CA VAL A 60 23.39 7.87 -4.22
C VAL A 60 24.05 7.69 -2.84
N ASN A 61 24.22 6.44 -2.38
CA ASN A 61 24.76 6.09 -1.06
C ASN A 61 23.99 6.69 0.14
N CYS A 62 22.74 7.10 -0.06
CA CYS A 62 21.84 7.53 1.02
C CYS A 62 21.29 6.34 1.82
N PHE A 63 21.34 5.14 1.25
CA PHE A 63 20.91 3.91 1.90
C PHE A 63 21.87 2.77 1.55
N LYS A 64 22.27 1.96 2.54
CA LYS A 64 23.18 0.82 2.32
C LYS A 64 22.38 -0.47 2.42
N GLY A 65 22.17 -1.14 1.29
CA GLY A 65 21.49 -2.42 1.24
C GLY A 65 22.35 -3.58 1.73
N PHE A 66 21.70 -4.72 1.96
CA PHE A 66 22.32 -5.99 2.32
C PHE A 66 22.78 -6.75 1.07
N ILE A 67 24.01 -7.29 1.10
CA ILE A 67 24.58 -8.04 -0.03
C ILE A 67 24.30 -9.53 0.17
N VAL A 68 23.65 -10.18 -0.81
CA VAL A 68 23.31 -11.59 -0.76
C VAL A 68 23.95 -12.38 -1.90
N GLY A 69 24.45 -13.57 -1.54
CA GLY A 69 24.99 -14.55 -2.48
C GLY A 69 26.40 -14.21 -2.97
N GLN A 70 27.02 -15.19 -3.61
CA GLN A 70 28.39 -15.06 -4.15
C GLN A 70 28.47 -14.04 -5.29
N GLN A 71 27.36 -13.76 -5.96
CA GLN A 71 27.25 -12.80 -7.06
C GLN A 71 27.08 -11.35 -6.57
N GLY A 72 26.88 -11.14 -5.27
CA GLY A 72 26.85 -9.80 -4.68
C GLY A 72 25.61 -8.98 -5.01
N VAL A 73 24.43 -9.59 -4.98
CA VAL A 73 23.16 -8.86 -5.23
C VAL A 73 22.87 -7.96 -4.03
N VAL A 74 22.69 -6.67 -4.28
CA VAL A 74 22.32 -5.69 -3.25
C VAL A 74 20.80 -5.68 -3.10
N ILE A 75 20.31 -6.02 -1.92
CA ILE A 75 18.90 -5.97 -1.53
C ILE A 75 18.72 -4.82 -0.55
N SER A 76 17.89 -3.83 -0.88
CA SER A 76 17.63 -2.69 0.01
C SER A 76 16.31 -2.79 0.77
N HIS A 77 15.36 -3.57 0.27
CA HIS A 77 14.05 -3.71 0.88
C HIS A 77 13.34 -4.99 0.41
N LEU A 78 12.36 -5.43 1.20
CA LEU A 78 11.42 -6.50 0.90
C LEU A 78 10.01 -5.95 1.12
N GLN A 79 9.11 -6.16 0.14
CA GLN A 79 7.72 -5.72 0.22
C GLN A 79 6.76 -6.89 0.18
N TYR A 80 5.83 -6.88 1.13
CA TYR A 80 4.66 -7.74 1.21
C TYR A 80 3.40 -6.88 1.07
N ALA A 81 2.23 -7.51 1.03
CA ALA A 81 0.96 -6.79 0.86
C ALA A 81 0.68 -5.83 2.03
N ASP A 82 1.11 -6.20 3.22
CA ASP A 82 0.87 -5.55 4.49
C ASP A 82 2.12 -4.85 5.06
N ASP A 83 3.32 -5.33 4.74
CA ASP A 83 4.57 -4.88 5.36
C ASP A 83 5.66 -4.48 4.34
N THR A 84 6.54 -3.59 4.76
CA THR A 84 7.77 -3.25 4.03
C THR A 84 8.95 -3.26 4.99
N HIS A 85 9.92 -4.14 4.72
CA HIS A 85 11.15 -4.25 5.51
C HIS A 85 12.31 -3.60 4.77
N LEU A 86 13.01 -2.68 5.42
CA LEU A 86 14.27 -2.10 4.92
C LEU A 86 15.44 -2.96 5.42
N LEU A 87 16.42 -3.23 4.55
CA LEU A 87 17.54 -4.14 4.80
C LEU A 87 18.89 -3.44 4.66
#